data_AF-A0AAU8DV27-F1
#
_entry.id   AF-A0AAU8DV27-F1
#
_cell.length_a   1.000
_cell.length_b   1.000
_cell.length_c   1.000
_cell.angle_alpha   90.00
_cell.angle_beta   90.00
_cell.angle_gamma   90.00
#
_symmetry.space_group_name_H-M   'P 1'
#
loop_
_entity.id
_entity.type
_entity.pdbx_description
1 polymer ?
#
loop_
_entity_poly.entity_id
_entity_poly.type
_entity_poly.pdbx_seq_one_letter_code
_entity_poly.pdbx_strand_id
1 'polypeptide(L)'
;MVVNYPRRLFVVPTVAASIDLVVQIGMEHDGSRRIREIVALPGRVESGVVEAADIFTSVDGKLVRAQGYPPHPDRFERAGYDLPGLLAGTRTGTGRHQG
;
A
#
# COMPACT_ATOMS: atom_id res chain seq x y z
N MET A 1 21.88 -24.26 20.43
CA MET A 1 22.61 -23.04 20.02
C MET A 1 21.63 -22.15 19.27
N VAL A 2 20.92 -21.28 20.01
CA VAL A 2 20.07 -20.25 19.39
C VAL A 2 21.02 -19.12 19.03
N VAL A 3 21.35 -18.98 17.75
CA VAL A 3 22.11 -17.83 17.28
C VAL A 3 21.15 -16.65 17.24
N ASN A 4 21.13 -15.92 18.35
CA ASN A 4 20.45 -14.64 18.45
C ASN A 4 21.36 -13.61 17.75
N TYR A 5 20.95 -13.12 16.58
CA TYR A 5 21.61 -11.99 15.92
C TYR A 5 20.98 -10.70 16.46
N PRO A 6 21.61 -9.97 17.40
CA PRO A 6 21.21 -8.61 17.67
C PRO A 6 21.61 -7.74 16.47
N ARG A 7 20.74 -6.79 16.11
CA ARG A 7 20.87 -5.74 15.07
C ARG A 7 20.05 -5.98 13.79
N ARG A 8 18.74 -5.76 13.92
CA ARG A 8 17.82 -5.24 12.86
C ARG A 8 16.39 -4.99 13.36
N LEU A 9 16.11 -5.22 14.65
CA LEU A 9 14.79 -5.02 15.25
C LEU A 9 14.33 -3.55 15.32
N PHE A 10 15.22 -2.56 15.16
CA PHE A 10 14.85 -1.14 15.21
C PHE A 10 14.49 -0.55 13.83
N VAL A 11 14.86 -1.21 12.74
CA VAL A 11 14.61 -0.68 11.39
C VAL A 11 13.23 -1.10 10.90
N VAL A 12 12.86 -2.37 11.10
CA VAL A 12 11.60 -2.91 10.55
C VAL A 12 10.37 -2.22 11.14
N PRO A 13 10.21 -2.05 12.46
CA PRO A 13 9.04 -1.34 13.00
C PRO A 13 8.99 0.12 12.61
N THR A 14 10.15 0.80 12.60
CA THR A 14 10.22 2.24 12.27
C THR A 14 9.93 2.50 10.81
N VAL A 15 10.45 1.67 9.91
CA VAL A 15 10.18 1.77 8.46
C VAL A 15 8.73 1.40 8.16
N ALA A 16 8.22 0.33 8.78
CA ALA A 16 6.82 -0.07 8.64
C ALA A 16 5.85 1.01 9.11
N ALA A 17 6.16 1.73 10.19
CA ALA A 17 5.36 2.84 10.70
C ALA A 17 5.44 4.11 9.84
N SER A 18 6.44 4.21 8.95
CA SER A 18 6.65 5.39 8.10
C SER A 18 6.08 5.25 6.69
N ILE A 19 5.54 4.09 6.35
CA ILE A 19 4.99 3.77 5.03
C ILE A 19 3.49 3.53 5.21
N ASP A 20 2.67 4.24 4.43
CA ASP A 20 1.21 4.02 4.46
C ASP A 20 0.78 2.95 3.45
N LEU A 21 1.40 2.96 2.27
CA LEU A 21 1.08 2.09 1.14
C LEU A 21 2.36 1.55 0.49
N VAL A 22 2.30 0.28 0.07
CA VAL A 22 3.29 -0.37 -0.80
C VAL A 22 2.62 -0.65 -2.14
N VAL A 23 3.22 -0.17 -3.23
CA VAL A 23 2.79 -0.48 -4.60
C VAL A 23 3.84 -1.38 -5.23
N GLN A 24 3.51 -2.65 -5.43
CA GLN A 24 4.44 -3.59 -6.06
C GLN A 24 4.28 -3.55 -7.57
N ILE A 25 5.39 -3.31 -8.26
CA ILE A 25 5.45 -3.27 -9.72
C ILE A 25 6.30 -4.45 -10.20
N GLY A 26 5.75 -5.24 -11.11
CA GLY A 26 6.45 -6.32 -11.80
C GLY A 26 6.76 -5.96 -13.25
N MET A 27 7.80 -6.59 -13.79
CA MET A 27 8.05 -6.64 -15.23
C MET A 27 7.37 -7.88 -15.79
N GLU A 28 6.61 -7.72 -16.87
CA GLU A 28 6.08 -8.83 -17.66
C GLU A 28 7.10 -9.31 -18.70
N HIS A 29 6.86 -10.49 -19.26
CA HIS A 29 7.72 -11.09 -20.27
C HIS A 29 7.87 -10.24 -21.56
N ASP A 30 6.88 -9.39 -21.84
CA ASP A 30 6.87 -8.45 -22.97
C ASP A 30 7.64 -7.15 -22.68
N GLY A 31 8.24 -7.03 -21.48
CA GLY A 31 8.95 -5.84 -21.04
C GLY A 31 8.05 -4.74 -20.49
N SER A 32 6.72 -4.92 -20.44
CA SER A 32 5.81 -3.96 -19.83
C SER A 32 5.89 -4.01 -18.30
N ARG A 33 5.64 -2.86 -17.66
CA ARG A 33 5.52 -2.76 -16.19
C ARG A 33 4.06 -2.79 -15.79
N ARG A 34 3.71 -3.62 -14.81
CA ARG A 34 2.36 -3.71 -14.27
C ARG A 34 2.38 -3.70 -12.76
N ILE A 35 1.39 -3.02 -12.18
CA ILE A 35 1.13 -3.13 -10.74
C ILE A 35 0.63 -4.56 -10.49
N ARG A 36 1.29 -5.27 -9.57
CA ARG A 36 0.93 -6.62 -9.17
C ARG A 36 0.03 -6.61 -7.93
N GLU A 37 0.27 -5.69 -7.02
CA GLU A 37 -0.53 -5.52 -5.81
C GLU A 37 -0.30 -4.14 -5.19
N ILE A 38 -1.28 -3.72 -4.40
CA ILE A 38 -1.21 -2.53 -3.55
C ILE A 38 -1.64 -2.94 -2.16
N VAL A 39 -0.80 -2.69 -1.17
CA VAL A 39 -1.00 -3.10 0.22
C VAL A 39 -0.92 -1.89 1.14
N ALA A 40 -1.81 -1.83 2.11
CA ALA A 40 -1.81 -0.84 3.18
C ALA A 40 -1.05 -1.36 4.40
N LEU A 41 -0.21 -0.50 4.98
CA LEU A 41 0.53 -0.78 6.19
C LEU A 41 0.00 0.14 7.31
N PRO A 42 -0.83 -0.36 8.25
CA PRO A 42 -1.36 0.44 9.36
C PRO A 42 -0.31 0.83 10.42
N GLY A 43 0.97 0.54 10.17
CA GLY A 43 2.07 0.84 11.10
C GLY A 43 2.15 -0.08 12.32
N ARG A 44 1.35 -1.16 12.37
CA ARG A 44 1.42 -2.17 13.43
C ARG A 44 2.44 -3.25 13.09
N VAL A 45 3.31 -3.54 14.04
CA VAL A 45 4.26 -4.66 13.97
C VAL A 45 4.06 -5.55 15.18
N GLU A 46 3.76 -6.81 14.95
CA GLU A 46 3.58 -7.83 15.98
C GLU A 46 4.63 -8.93 15.81
N SER A 47 5.39 -9.22 16.86
CA SER A 47 6.43 -10.27 16.84
C SER A 47 7.43 -10.16 15.68
N GLY A 48 7.66 -8.95 15.16
CA GLY A 48 8.55 -8.69 14.01
C GLY A 48 7.89 -8.82 12.64
N VAL A 49 6.59 -9.13 12.58
CA VAL A 49 5.78 -9.17 11.35
C VAL A 49 4.97 -7.89 11.22
N VAL A 50 5.05 -7.26 10.06
CA VAL A 50 4.26 -6.06 9.74
C VAL A 50 2.86 -6.50 9.32
N GLU A 51 1.84 -5.94 9.96
CA GLU A 51 0.47 -6.14 9.49
C GLU A 51 0.26 -5.44 8.16
N ALA A 52 -0.52 -6.07 7.30
CA ALA A 52 -0.78 -5.63 5.95
C ALA A 52 -2.26 -5.87 5.61
N ALA A 53 -2.86 -4.93 4.88
CA ALA A 53 -4.20 -5.06 4.34
C ALA A 53 -4.18 -4.86 2.82
N ASP A 54 -4.67 -5.85 2.07
CA ASP A 54 -4.67 -5.78 0.61
C ASP A 54 -5.66 -4.73 0.12
N ILE A 55 -5.17 -3.73 -0.61
CA ILE A 55 -6.02 -2.74 -1.29
C ILE A 55 -6.36 -3.25 -2.69
N PHE A 56 -5.37 -3.76 -3.42
CA PHE A 56 -5.56 -4.39 -4.72
C PHE A 56 -4.67 -5.64 -4.83
N THR A 57 -5.24 -6.71 -5.38
CA THR A 57 -4.53 -7.96 -5.64
C THR A 57 -4.61 -8.32 -7.13
N SER A 58 -3.75 -9.22 -7.60
CA SER A 58 -3.80 -9.72 -8.97
C SER A 58 -4.58 -11.02 -9.07
N VAL A 59 -5.58 -11.06 -9.94
CA VAL A 59 -6.33 -12.26 -10.31
C VAL A 59 -6.28 -12.40 -11.82
N ASP A 60 -5.78 -13.53 -12.33
CA ASP A 60 -5.64 -13.82 -13.76
C ASP A 60 -4.93 -12.69 -14.55
N GLY A 61 -3.88 -12.12 -13.95
CA GLY A 61 -3.09 -11.03 -14.55
C GLY A 61 -3.79 -9.67 -14.56
N LYS A 62 -4.94 -9.53 -13.89
CA LYS A 62 -5.67 -8.27 -13.73
C LYS A 62 -5.64 -7.81 -12.29
N LEU A 63 -5.43 -6.51 -12.09
CA LEU A 63 -5.50 -5.90 -10.78
C LEU A 63 -6.97 -5.74 -10.37
N VAL A 64 -7.35 -6.31 -9.23
CA VAL A 64 -8.72 -6.35 -8.70
C VAL A 64 -8.75 -5.71 -7.31
N ARG A 65 -9.80 -4.94 -7.02
CA ARG A 65 -10.03 -4.30 -5.72
C ARG A 65 -10.25 -5.38 -4.65
N ALA A 66 -9.39 -5.38 -3.63
CA ALA A 66 -9.54 -6.22 -2.45
C ALA A 66 -10.43 -5.51 -1.39
N GLN A 67 -10.38 -5.95 -0.13
CA GLN A 67 -11.25 -5.42 0.94
C GLN A 67 -10.52 -4.47 1.91
N GLY A 68 -9.19 -4.39 1.86
CA GLY A 68 -8.41 -3.54 2.76
C GLY A 68 -8.68 -2.06 2.51
N TYR A 69 -8.38 -1.22 3.50
CA TYR A 69 -8.62 0.22 3.44
C TYR A 69 -7.31 0.97 3.78
N PRO A 70 -6.91 2.02 3.04
CA PRO A 70 -5.69 2.75 3.35
C PRO A 70 -5.71 3.37 4.75
N PRO A 71 -4.58 3.35 5.49
CA PRO A 71 -4.50 4.03 6.77
C PRO A 71 -4.53 5.55 6.57
N HIS A 72 -4.80 6.30 7.64
CA HIS A 72 -4.75 7.76 7.65
C HIS A 72 -5.61 8.44 6.55
N PRO A 73 -6.95 8.23 6.53
CA PRO A 73 -7.85 8.81 5.54
C PRO A 73 -7.79 10.35 5.48
N ASP A 74 -7.48 11.00 6.61
CA ASP A 74 -7.27 12.44 6.72
C ASP A 74 -6.16 12.98 5.80
N ARG A 75 -5.15 12.15 5.47
CA ARG A 75 -4.09 12.53 4.52
C ARG A 75 -4.62 12.63 3.08
N PHE A 76 -5.55 11.75 2.72
CA PHE A 76 -6.19 11.76 1.40
C PHE A 76 -7.14 12.95 1.28
N GLU A 77 -7.96 13.20 2.31
CA GLU A 77 -8.86 14.36 2.37
C GLU A 77 -8.09 15.68 2.26
N ARG A 78 -7.01 15.84 3.02
CA ARG A 78 -6.13 17.03 2.95
C ARG A 78 -5.51 17.22 1.57
N ALA A 79 -5.31 16.13 0.82
CA ALA A 79 -4.81 16.18 -0.56
C ALA A 79 -5.94 16.34 -1.60
N GLY A 80 -7.19 16.53 -1.17
CA GLY A 80 -8.35 16.75 -2.04
C GLY A 80 -8.95 15.49 -2.63
N TYR A 81 -8.65 14.31 -2.08
CA TYR A 81 -9.15 13.03 -2.56
C TYR A 81 -10.33 12.52 -1.73
N ASP A 82 -11.44 12.20 -2.40
CA ASP A 82 -12.53 11.39 -1.83
C ASP A 82 -12.12 9.92 -1.84
N LEU A 83 -11.53 9.46 -0.73
CA LEU A 83 -10.99 8.11 -0.62
C LEU A 83 -12.06 7.01 -0.80
N PRO A 84 -13.24 7.06 -0.16
CA PRO A 84 -14.34 6.13 -0.45
C PRO A 84 -14.71 6.10 -1.94
N GLY A 85 -14.86 7.28 -2.57
CA GLY A 85 -15.17 7.39 -3.99
C GLY A 85 -14.11 6.75 -4.89
N LEU A 86 -12.83 6.98 -4.59
CA LEU A 86 -11.70 6.37 -5.30
C LEU A 86 -11.69 4.85 -5.19
N LEU A 87 -11.91 4.31 -3.98
CA LEU A 87 -11.91 2.87 -3.73
C LEU A 87 -13.13 2.17 -4.34
N ALA A 88 -14.25 2.88 -4.50
CA ALA A 88 -15.45 2.41 -5.21
C ALA A 88 -15.30 2.41 -6.74
N GLY A 89 -14.18 2.92 -7.28
CA GLY A 89 -13.95 3.04 -8.73
C GLY A 89 -14.71 4.20 -9.37
N THR A 90 -15.24 5.12 -8.56
CA THR A 90 -15.85 6.36 -9.04
C THR A 90 -14.74 7.25 -9.57
N ARG A 91 -14.84 7.66 -10.84
CA ARG A 91 -13.85 8.54 -11.45
C ARG A 91 -13.99 9.93 -10.83
N THR A 92 -13.25 10.21 -9.76
CA THR A 92 -13.15 11.57 -9.20
C THR A 92 -12.59 12.46 -10.30
N GLY A 93 -13.41 13.38 -10.84
CA GLY A 93 -12.94 14.35 -11.81
C GLY A 93 -11.85 15.19 -11.16
N THR A 94 -10.60 14.99 -11.58
CA THR A 94 -9.47 15.80 -11.09
C THR A 94 -9.68 17.24 -11.57
N GLY A 95 -10.20 18.09 -10.70
CA GLY A 95 -10.21 19.53 -10.86
C GLY A 95 -8.76 20.03 -10.88
N ARG A 96 -8.35 20.51 -12.06
CA ARG A 96 -7.25 21.45 -12.35
C ARG A 96 -6.35 21.83 -11.14
N HIS A 97 -5.15 21.28 -11.12
CA HIS A 97 -4.00 22.00 -10.58
C HIS A 97 -3.31 22.73 -11.74
N GLN A 98 -3.73 23.98 -11.97
CA GLN A 98 -2.86 25.01 -12.56
C GLN A 98 -2.09 25.64 -11.39
N GLY A 99 -0.76 25.68 -11.55
CA GLY A 99 0.20 26.38 -10.71
C GLY A 99 1.54 26.30 -11.41
#